data_AF-A0A7W7N256-F1
#
_entry.id   AF-A0A7W7N256-F1
#
_cell.length_a   1.000
_cell.length_b   1.000
_cell.length_c   1.000
_cell.angle_alpha   90.00
_cell.angle_beta   90.00
_cell.angle_gamma   90.00
#
_symmetry.space_group_name_H-M   'P 1'
#
loop_
_entity.id
_entity.type
_entity.pdbx_description
1 polymer ?
#
loop_
_entity_poly.entity_id
_entity_poly.type
_entity_poly.pdbx_seq_one_letter_code
_entity_poly.pdbx_strand_id
1 'polypeptide(L)' 'MPVVNRIKRYLASPQGQRTRAKAQRMARDPRTQAKARRLLSRFRGGGGGTGRRH' A
#
# COMPACT_ATOMS: atom_id res chain seq x y z
N MET A 1 19.75 -20.94 -4.88
CA MET A 1 19.00 -20.42 -3.71
C MET A 1 17.70 -19.76 -4.20
N PRO A 2 16.52 -20.38 -4.05
CA PRO A 2 15.27 -19.80 -4.54
C PRO A 2 14.93 -18.52 -3.77
N VAL A 3 14.68 -17.44 -4.50
CA VAL A 3 14.38 -16.09 -3.98
C VAL A 3 13.26 -16.11 -2.92
N VAL A 4 12.32 -17.04 -3.08
CA VAL A 4 11.21 -17.31 -2.16
C VAL A 4 11.68 -17.59 -0.72
N ASN A 5 12.78 -18.33 -0.53
CA ASN A 5 13.27 -18.68 0.80
C ASN A 5 13.87 -17.47 1.53
N ARG A 6 14.47 -16.54 0.77
CA ARG A 6 15.02 -15.29 1.29
C ARG A 6 13.89 -14.34 1.72
N ILE A 7 12.80 -14.29 0.95
CA ILE A 7 11.59 -13.54 1.31
C ILE A 7 10.95 -14.12 2.57
N LYS A 8 10.81 -15.45 2.67
CA LYS A 8 10.30 -16.11 3.88
C LYS A 8 11.14 -15.81 5.12
N ARG A 9 12.48 -15.90 5.03
CA ARG A 9 13.37 -15.50 6.14
C ARG A 9 13.26 -14.02 6.49
N TYR A 10 13.11 -13.16 5.50
CA TYR A 10 12.93 -11.72 5.73
C TYR A 10 11.59 -11.43 6.42
N LEU A 11 10.50 -12.08 6.00
CA LEU A 11 9.19 -11.96 6.64
C LEU A 11 9.19 -12.51 8.07
N ALA A 12 9.98 -13.55 8.36
CA ALA A 12 10.16 -14.11 9.70
C ALA A 12 11.10 -13.27 10.59
N SER A 13 11.87 -12.34 10.03
CA SER A 13 12.77 -11.47 10.78
C SER A 13 11.99 -10.38 11.54
N PRO A 14 12.54 -9.83 12.64
CA PRO A 14 11.91 -8.73 13.39
C PRO A 14 11.62 -7.49 12.50
N GLN A 15 12.40 -7.29 11.45
CA GLN A 15 12.16 -6.24 10.45
C GLN A 15 10.92 -6.52 9.61
N GLY A 16 10.73 -7.76 9.14
CA GLY A 16 9.54 -8.19 8.41
C GLY A 16 8.27 -8.12 9.26
N GLN A 17 8.36 -8.49 10.54
CA GLN A 17 7.26 -8.39 11.49
C GLN A 17 6.85 -6.93 11.75
N ARG A 18 7.82 -6.01 11.90
CA ARG A 18 7.54 -4.57 11.99
C ARG A 18 6.84 -4.03 10.74
N THR A 19 7.28 -4.45 9.55
CA THR A 19 6.65 -4.07 8.28
C THR A 19 5.21 -4.58 8.21
N ARG A 20 4.96 -5.84 8.60
CA ARG A 20 3.60 -6.41 8.71
C ARG A 20 2.74 -5.67 9.71
N ALA A 21 3.25 -5.38 10.91
CA ALA A 21 2.53 -4.65 11.94
C ALA A 21 2.18 -3.22 11.49
N LYS A 22 3.13 -2.54 10.83
CA LYS A 22 2.90 -1.20 10.25
C LYS A 22 1.84 -1.25 9.16
N ALA A 23 1.88 -2.26 8.28
CA ALA A 23 0.86 -2.47 7.26
C ALA A 23 -0.52 -2.77 7.86
N GLN A 24 -0.60 -3.64 8.87
CA GLN A 24 -1.85 -3.93 9.58
C GLN A 24 -2.40 -2.69 10.30
N ARG A 25 -1.53 -1.88 10.91
CA ARG A 25 -1.92 -0.63 11.56
C ARG A 25 -2.43 0.40 10.56
N MET A 26 -1.77 0.53 9.41
CA MET A 26 -2.23 1.37 8.30
C MET A 26 -3.55 0.87 7.71
N ALA A 27 -3.74 -0.44 7.61
CA ALA A 27 -4.99 -1.04 7.13
C ALA A 27 -6.15 -0.83 8.10
N ARG A 28 -5.89 -0.90 9.41
CA ARG A 28 -6.86 -0.64 10.49
C ARG A 28 -7.17 0.83 10.69
N ASP A 29 -6.34 1.74 10.17
CA ASP A 29 -6.54 3.17 10.37
C ASP A 29 -7.41 3.76 9.24
N PRO A 30 -8.66 4.18 9.54
CA PRO A 30 -9.56 4.75 8.56
C PRO A 30 -9.05 6.08 7.98
N ARG A 31 -8.24 6.85 8.74
CA ARG A 31 -7.64 8.10 8.22
C ARG A 31 -6.56 7.79 7.19
N THR A 32 -5.81 6.70 7.37
CA THR A 32 -4.82 6.25 6.38
C THR A 32 -5.51 5.76 5.12
N GLN A 33 -6.61 5.02 5.23
CA GLN A 33 -7.41 4.63 4.07
C GLN A 33 -8.00 5.83 3.33
N ALA A 34 -8.53 6.83 4.03
CA ALA A 34 -9.06 8.04 3.40
C ALA A 34 -7.97 8.80 2.63
N LYS A 35 -6.76 8.91 3.21
CA LYS A 35 -5.61 9.55 2.56
C LYS A 35 -5.12 8.75 1.36
N ALA A 36 -5.06 7.43 1.47
CA ALA A 36 -4.71 6.54 0.37
C ALA A 36 -5.75 6.58 -0.75
N ARG A 37 -7.05 6.55 -0.43
CA ARG A 37 -8.15 6.72 -1.39
C ARG A 37 -8.09 8.06 -2.10
N ARG A 38 -7.79 9.15 -1.39
CA ARG A 38 -7.63 10.49 -1.98
C ARG A 38 -6.40 10.55 -2.89
N LEU A 39 -5.28 9.96 -2.48
CA LEU A 39 -4.08 9.89 -3.31
C LEU A 39 -4.30 9.04 -4.55
N LEU A 40 -4.92 7.86 -4.42
CA LEU A 40 -5.31 6.98 -5.51
C LEU A 40 -6.32 7.63 -6.44
N SER A 41 -7.30 8.37 -5.91
CA SER A 41 -8.27 9.12 -6.71
C SER A 41 -7.60 10.24 -7.52
N ARG A 42 -6.62 10.95 -6.93
CA ARG A 42 -5.80 11.92 -7.66
C ARG A 42 -4.91 11.26 -8.71
N PHE A 43 -4.32 10.11 -8.40
CA PHE A 43 -3.46 9.38 -9.33
C PHE A 43 -4.27 8.79 -10.50
N ARG A 44 -5.47 8.27 -10.21
CA ARG A 44 -6.43 7.77 -11.21
C ARG A 44 -7.05 8.91 -12.02
N GLY A 45 -7.34 10.05 -11.39
CA GLY A 45 -7.89 11.24 -12.04
C GLY A 45 -6.86 12.05 -12.83
N GLY A 46 -5.56 11.91 -12.54
CA GLY A 46 -4.47 12.56 -13.28
C GLY A 46 -3.95 11.78 -14.49
N GLY A 47 -4.36 10.53 -14.67
CA GLY A 47 -3.80 9.62 -15.68
C GLY A 47 -4.73 9.20 -16.82
N GLY A 48 -5.98 9.67 -16.88
CA GLY A 48 -6.91 9.21 -17.92
C GLY A 48 -8.28 9.87 -17.94
N GLY A 49 -8.35 11.19 -18.09
CA GLY A 49 -9.65 11.87 -18.09
C GLY A 49 -9.65 13.33 -18.47
N THR A 50 -8.95 13.70 -19.54
CA THR A 50 -9.41 14.82 -20.35
C THR A 50 -10.74 14.40 -20.99
N GLY A 51 -11.87 14.95 -20.54
CA GLY A 51 -13.13 14.88 -21.31
C GLY A 51 -14.39 14.55 -20.50
N ARG A 52 -15.10 15.61 -20.09
CA ARG A 52 -16.57 15.78 -19.91
C ARG A 52 -16.74 17.08 -19.10
N ARG A 53 -16.90 18.27 -19.69
CA ARG A 53 -18.10 18.75 -20.41
C ARG A 53 -19.39 18.23 -19.77
N HIS A 54 -19.93 18.96 -18.79
CA HIS A 54 -21.14 19.77 -18.96
C HIS A 54 -21.29 20.72 -17.75
#